data_AF-A0A7X9RX71-F1
#
_entry.id   AF-A0A7X9RX71-F1
#
_cell.length_a   1.000
_cell.length_b   1.000
_cell.length_c   1.000
_cell.angle_alpha   90.00
_cell.angle_beta   90.00
_cell.angle_gamma   90.00
#
_symmetry.space_group_name_H-M   'P 1'
#
loop_
_entity.id
_entity.type
_entity.pdbx_description
1 polymer ?
#
loop_
_entity_poly.entity_id
_entity_poly.type
_entity_poly.pdbx_seq_one_letter_code
_entity_poly.pdbx_strand_id
1 'polypeptide(L)'
;MTSLLTQVKLYTVSILSMFLFQTCAYIDMDVPAHKLVVEYGSDDLIPIFHKHVERFIAEADKRNYTFRNKRVKIQWDSGLAAYIHGQSNVMRDIKINPASNKLGIEHMECQLIVHELFHSLCQDFRGDVHDEKEFIEGTFYFTSLMVASSTRYNFPTLDQKELWDQYFDTLFR
;
A
#
# COMPACT_ATOMS: atom_id res chain seq x y z
N MET A 1 42.37 -30.24 -31.46
CA MET A 1 40.94 -29.86 -31.59
C MET A 1 40.23 -29.97 -30.24
N THR A 2 40.74 -29.29 -29.22
CA THR A 2 40.29 -29.45 -27.81
C THR A 2 39.99 -28.11 -27.12
N SER A 3 40.03 -26.98 -27.86
CA SER A 3 39.77 -25.64 -27.29
C SER A 3 38.33 -25.16 -27.43
N LEU A 4 37.58 -25.63 -28.44
CA LEU A 4 36.22 -25.11 -28.71
C LEU A 4 35.15 -25.68 -27.75
N LEU A 5 35.19 -26.99 -27.46
CA LEU A 5 34.22 -27.67 -26.58
C LEU A 5 34.32 -27.20 -25.11
N THR A 6 35.51 -26.85 -24.66
CA THR A 6 35.77 -26.38 -23.29
C THR A 6 35.30 -24.94 -23.11
N GLN A 7 35.45 -24.09 -24.13
CA GLN A 7 34.91 -22.73 -24.13
C GLN A 7 33.38 -22.73 -24.04
N VAL A 8 32.69 -23.56 -24.86
CA VAL A 8 31.21 -23.61 -24.87
C VAL A 8 30.63 -23.98 -23.49
N LYS A 9 31.24 -24.95 -22.78
CA LYS A 9 30.80 -25.36 -21.42
C LYS A 9 30.95 -24.25 -20.38
N LEU A 10 32.02 -23.46 -20.45
CA LEU A 10 32.25 -22.34 -19.52
C LEU A 10 31.24 -21.21 -19.72
N TYR A 11 30.87 -20.90 -20.96
CA TYR A 11 29.84 -19.90 -21.24
C TYR A 11 28.44 -20.32 -20.79
N THR A 12 28.09 -21.61 -20.90
CA THR A 12 26.76 -22.08 -20.48
C THR A 12 26.58 -22.04 -18.96
N VAL A 13 27.63 -22.35 -18.19
CA VAL A 13 27.59 -22.28 -16.72
C VAL A 13 27.48 -20.84 -16.23
N SER A 14 28.18 -19.90 -16.87
CA SER A 14 28.13 -18.48 -16.51
C SER A 14 26.75 -17.85 -16.77
N ILE A 15 26.09 -18.22 -17.89
CA ILE A 15 24.73 -17.76 -18.19
C ILE A 15 23.72 -18.33 -17.18
N LEU A 16 23.84 -19.61 -16.82
CA LEU A 16 22.96 -20.24 -15.83
C LEU A 16 23.12 -19.61 -14.43
N SER A 17 24.35 -19.22 -14.04
CA SER A 17 24.58 -18.47 -12.80
C SER A 17 24.01 -17.05 -12.85
N MET A 18 24.08 -16.35 -13.98
CA MET A 18 23.45 -15.01 -14.11
C MET A 18 21.92 -15.08 -14.04
N PHE A 19 21.29 -16.16 -14.51
CA PHE A 19 19.84 -16.38 -14.34
C PHE A 19 19.46 -16.71 -12.89
N LEU A 20 20.29 -17.43 -12.14
CA LEU A 20 20.01 -17.78 -10.74
C LEU A 20 20.17 -16.61 -9.76
N PHE A 21 20.96 -15.58 -10.10
CA PHE A 21 21.05 -14.36 -9.29
C PHE A 21 19.96 -13.32 -9.60
N GLN A 22 19.26 -13.42 -10.73
CA GLN A 22 18.10 -12.56 -11.02
C GLN A 22 16.79 -13.08 -10.43
N THR A 23 16.70 -14.35 -10.01
CA THR A 23 15.47 -14.90 -9.42
C THR A 23 15.28 -14.56 -7.94
N CYS A 24 16.21 -13.86 -7.29
CA CYS A 24 16.01 -13.33 -5.93
C CYS A 24 15.35 -11.94 -5.92
N ALA A 25 14.94 -11.43 -7.09
CA ALA A 25 14.03 -10.30 -7.21
C ALA A 25 12.56 -10.76 -7.33
N TYR A 26 12.22 -11.93 -6.78
CA TYR A 26 10.82 -12.26 -6.54
C TYR A 26 10.27 -11.24 -5.55
N ILE A 27 9.47 -10.32 -6.09
CA ILE A 27 8.47 -9.58 -5.35
C ILE A 27 7.79 -10.62 -4.45
N ASP A 28 7.91 -10.45 -3.14
CA ASP A 28 7.31 -11.34 -2.16
C ASP A 28 5.79 -11.09 -2.28
N MET A 29 5.09 -11.89 -3.09
CA MET A 29 3.70 -11.62 -3.50
C MET A 29 2.68 -12.03 -2.43
N ASP A 30 3.12 -12.70 -1.36
CA ASP A 30 2.29 -13.23 -0.28
C ASP A 30 2.95 -13.01 1.09
N VAL A 31 3.12 -11.74 1.47
CA VAL A 31 3.69 -11.37 2.77
C VAL A 31 2.60 -11.37 3.84
N PRO A 32 2.70 -12.17 4.91
CA PRO A 32 1.81 -12.06 6.05
C PRO A 32 1.80 -10.63 6.60
N ALA A 33 0.62 -10.09 6.92
CA ALA A 33 0.47 -8.68 7.28
C ALA A 33 1.44 -8.22 8.39
N HIS A 34 1.59 -9.00 9.45
CA HIS A 34 2.50 -8.73 10.58
C HIS A 34 4.00 -8.73 10.21
N LYS A 35 4.38 -9.12 8.99
CA LYS A 35 5.76 -9.06 8.48
C LYS A 35 6.05 -7.82 7.64
N LEU A 36 5.05 -6.93 7.45
CA LEU A 36 5.24 -5.66 6.78
C LEU A 36 6.26 -4.82 7.56
N VAL A 37 7.22 -4.25 6.83
CA VAL A 37 8.19 -3.31 7.34
C VAL A 37 7.87 -1.94 6.77
N VAL A 38 7.70 -0.96 7.67
CA VAL A 38 7.29 0.39 7.32
C VAL A 38 8.45 1.33 7.61
N GLU A 39 8.92 2.02 6.58
CA GLU A 39 10.00 3.00 6.68
C GLU A 39 9.40 4.40 6.63
N TYR A 40 9.64 5.23 7.64
CA TYR A 40 9.22 6.64 7.63
C TYR A 40 10.37 7.50 7.12
N GLY A 41 10.11 8.30 6.09
CA GLY A 41 11.08 9.23 5.52
C GLY A 41 11.36 10.44 6.42
N SER A 42 10.59 10.63 7.48
CA SER A 42 10.74 11.68 8.48
C SER A 42 10.07 11.27 9.79
N ASP A 43 10.67 11.65 10.93
CA ASP A 43 10.19 11.26 12.26
C ASP A 43 8.84 11.89 12.64
N ASP A 44 8.49 13.03 12.04
CA ASP A 44 7.21 13.73 12.25
C ASP A 44 6.00 12.99 11.67
N LEU A 45 6.21 12.05 10.74
CA LEU A 45 5.15 11.18 10.21
C LEU A 45 4.73 10.09 11.21
N ILE A 46 5.62 9.68 12.11
CA ILE A 46 5.38 8.61 13.08
C ILE A 46 4.19 8.93 14.01
N PRO A 47 4.15 10.08 14.72
CA PRO A 47 3.03 10.39 15.61
C PRO A 47 1.69 10.55 14.88
N ILE A 48 1.71 10.87 13.58
CA ILE A 48 0.52 11.04 12.75
C ILE A 48 -0.01 9.68 12.30
N PHE A 49 0.84 8.87 11.66
CA PHE A 49 0.38 7.71 10.90
C PHE A 49 0.67 6.37 11.54
N HIS A 50 1.64 6.24 12.46
CA HIS A 50 2.07 4.93 12.95
C HIS A 50 0.93 4.11 13.56
N LYS A 51 0.12 4.71 14.43
CA LYS A 51 -1.07 4.05 15.01
C LYS A 51 -2.07 3.56 13.95
N HIS A 52 -2.19 4.27 12.83
CA HIS A 52 -3.12 3.93 11.75
C HIS A 52 -2.55 2.84 10.84
N VAL A 53 -1.24 2.83 10.64
CA VAL A 53 -0.51 1.76 9.95
C VAL A 53 -0.60 0.46 10.75
N GLU A 54 -0.38 0.50 12.06
CA GLU A 54 -0.55 -0.68 12.94
C GLU A 54 -1.98 -1.20 12.90
N ARG A 55 -2.99 -0.30 12.86
CA ARG A 55 -4.38 -0.72 12.67
C ARG A 55 -4.59 -1.42 11.32
N PHE A 56 -4.08 -0.87 10.23
CA PHE A 56 -4.17 -1.51 8.91
C PHE A 56 -3.58 -2.94 8.91
N ILE A 57 -2.40 -3.10 9.51
CA ILE A 57 -1.72 -4.39 9.66
C ILE A 57 -2.59 -5.36 10.47
N ALA A 58 -3.09 -4.92 11.63
CA ALA A 58 -3.93 -5.75 12.50
C ALA A 58 -5.25 -6.18 11.82
N GLU A 59 -5.88 -5.29 11.05
CA GLU A 59 -7.12 -5.57 10.35
C GLU A 59 -6.92 -6.51 9.15
N ALA A 60 -5.77 -6.42 8.48
CA ALA A 60 -5.37 -7.38 7.45
C ALA A 60 -5.11 -8.77 8.04
N ASP A 61 -4.36 -8.82 9.16
CA ASP A 61 -4.02 -10.06 9.85
C ASP A 61 -5.28 -10.77 10.40
N LYS A 62 -6.21 -10.00 10.99
CA LYS A 62 -7.56 -10.47 11.42
C LYS A 62 -8.30 -11.21 10.30
N ARG A 63 -8.07 -10.83 9.04
CA ARG A 63 -8.73 -11.39 7.85
C ARG A 63 -7.85 -12.38 7.09
N ASN A 64 -6.68 -12.73 7.62
CA ASN A 64 -5.66 -13.58 6.97
C ASN A 64 -5.25 -13.07 5.58
N TYR A 65 -5.22 -11.74 5.38
CA TYR A 65 -4.84 -11.13 4.12
C TYR A 65 -3.30 -11.06 3.99
N THR A 66 -2.79 -11.27 2.77
CA THR A 66 -1.36 -11.15 2.44
C THR A 66 -1.08 -9.93 1.57
N PHE A 67 0.05 -9.27 1.82
CA PHE A 67 0.49 -8.11 1.04
C PHE A 67 1.44 -8.53 -0.08
N ARG A 68 1.42 -7.78 -1.18
CA ARG A 68 2.25 -8.01 -2.36
C ARG A 68 3.67 -7.49 -2.22
N ASN A 69 4.03 -6.98 -1.04
CA ASN A 69 5.34 -6.41 -0.74
C ASN A 69 5.62 -6.48 0.76
N LYS A 70 6.89 -6.71 1.10
CA LYS A 70 7.35 -6.71 2.50
C LYS A 70 7.65 -5.32 3.05
N ARG A 71 7.88 -4.34 2.17
CA ARG A 71 8.33 -3.01 2.56
C ARG A 71 7.50 -1.93 1.90
N VAL A 72 7.22 -0.88 2.66
CA VAL A 72 6.63 0.38 2.19
C VAL A 72 7.34 1.55 2.85
N LYS A 73 7.55 2.62 2.10
CA LYS A 73 8.11 3.87 2.62
C LYS A 73 7.05 4.96 2.60
N ILE A 74 6.88 5.66 3.73
CA ILE A 74 5.95 6.80 3.85
C ILE A 74 6.78 8.06 3.99
N GLN A 75 6.58 9.05 3.12
CA GLN A 75 7.35 10.30 3.12
C GLN A 75 6.49 11.50 2.71
N TRP A 76 6.90 12.69 3.14
CA TRP A 76 6.31 13.93 2.62
C TRP A 76 6.70 14.17 1.17
N ASP A 77 5.80 14.75 0.38
CA ASP A 77 6.10 15.27 -0.95
C ASP A 77 5.36 16.60 -1.20
N SER A 78 6.10 17.71 -1.13
CA SER A 78 5.58 19.06 -1.41
C SER A 78 5.36 19.32 -2.90
N GLY A 79 5.75 18.41 -3.79
CA GLY A 79 5.54 18.48 -5.23
C GLY A 79 4.18 17.96 -5.68
N LEU A 80 3.38 17.37 -4.77
CA LEU A 80 2.02 16.93 -5.08
C LEU A 80 1.11 18.13 -5.35
N ALA A 81 0.18 17.99 -6.31
CA ALA A 81 -0.82 19.01 -6.56
C ALA A 81 -1.69 19.25 -5.32
N ALA A 82 -2.18 20.48 -5.13
CA ALA A 82 -2.89 20.88 -3.90
C ALA A 82 -4.15 20.05 -3.58
N TYR A 83 -4.79 19.45 -4.58
CA TYR A 83 -5.97 18.59 -4.42
C TYR A 83 -5.61 17.11 -4.22
N ILE A 84 -4.32 16.75 -4.24
CA ILE A 84 -3.82 15.40 -4.00
C ILE A 84 -3.34 15.34 -2.56
N HIS A 85 -3.97 14.47 -1.75
CA HIS A 85 -3.67 14.33 -0.32
C HIS A 85 -2.58 13.30 -0.05
N GLY A 86 -2.57 12.24 -0.85
CA GLY A 86 -1.58 11.19 -0.86
C GLY A 86 -1.44 10.64 -2.28
N GLN A 87 -0.31 9.98 -2.53
CA GLN A 87 -0.08 9.25 -3.76
C GLN A 87 0.82 8.06 -3.47
N SER A 88 0.37 6.90 -3.91
CA SER A 88 1.15 5.67 -3.88
C SER A 88 1.58 5.30 -5.28
N ASN A 89 2.77 4.75 -5.40
CA ASN A 89 3.20 4.11 -6.63
C ASN A 89 3.43 2.61 -6.39
N VAL A 90 3.48 1.88 -7.50
CA VAL A 90 3.87 0.46 -7.53
C VAL A 90 5.32 0.21 -7.09
N MET A 91 6.12 1.26 -6.89
CA MET A 91 7.48 1.18 -6.34
C MET A 91 7.53 1.27 -4.80
N ARG A 92 6.37 1.17 -4.12
CA ARG A 92 6.26 1.03 -2.66
C ARG A 92 6.56 2.32 -1.88
N ASP A 93 6.55 3.46 -2.57
CA ASP A 93 6.63 4.77 -1.95
C ASP A 93 5.23 5.36 -1.84
N ILE A 94 4.84 5.64 -0.60
CA ILE A 94 3.67 6.45 -0.24
C ILE A 94 4.16 7.88 0.00
N LYS A 95 3.60 8.79 -0.78
CA LYS A 95 3.86 10.23 -0.70
C LYS A 95 2.67 10.91 -0.07
N ILE A 96 2.87 11.67 0.99
CA ILE A 96 1.83 12.43 1.66
C ILE A 96 2.02 13.92 1.36
N ASN A 97 0.94 14.60 1.00
CA ASN A 97 0.98 16.04 0.80
C ASN A 97 0.97 16.75 2.18
N PRO A 98 2.01 17.52 2.53
CA PRO A 98 2.05 18.25 3.80
C PRO A 98 0.95 19.32 3.92
N ALA A 99 0.37 19.77 2.80
CA ALA A 99 -0.76 20.72 2.77
C ALA A 99 -2.14 20.04 2.81
N SER A 100 -2.19 18.73 3.03
CA SER A 100 -3.44 17.97 3.06
C SER A 100 -4.36 18.45 4.19
N ASN A 101 -5.59 18.82 3.84
CA ASN A 101 -6.62 19.22 4.81
C ASN A 101 -7.15 18.07 5.70
N LYS A 102 -6.64 16.85 5.49
CA LYS A 102 -6.95 15.66 6.30
C LYS A 102 -6.07 15.54 7.54
N LEU A 103 -4.90 16.19 7.53
CA LEU A 103 -3.97 16.19 8.64
C LEU A 103 -4.58 16.94 9.84
N GLY A 104 -4.36 16.42 11.04
CA GLY A 104 -4.96 16.91 12.29
C GLY A 104 -6.39 16.41 12.54
N ILE A 105 -6.95 15.58 11.67
CA ILE A 105 -8.27 14.96 11.84
C ILE A 105 -8.10 13.44 11.85
N GLU A 106 -8.06 12.84 13.04
CA GLU A 106 -7.62 11.46 13.25
C GLU A 106 -8.28 10.41 12.33
N HIS A 107 -9.59 10.45 12.14
CA HIS A 107 -10.26 9.48 11.26
C HIS A 107 -9.94 9.71 9.77
N MET A 108 -9.63 10.94 9.38
CA MET A 108 -9.21 11.27 8.02
C MET A 108 -7.74 10.94 7.79
N GLU A 109 -6.88 11.06 8.80
CA GLU A 109 -5.49 10.56 8.78
C GLU A 109 -5.47 9.05 8.59
N CYS A 110 -6.31 8.33 9.36
CA CYS A 110 -6.49 6.88 9.22
C CYS A 110 -6.95 6.52 7.81
N GLN A 111 -8.01 7.17 7.32
CA GLN A 111 -8.55 6.92 5.99
C GLN A 111 -7.49 7.18 4.90
N LEU A 112 -6.75 8.28 5.01
CA LEU A 112 -5.72 8.66 4.05
C LEU A 112 -4.63 7.60 3.97
N ILE A 113 -4.04 7.19 5.10
CA ILE A 113 -2.92 6.26 5.04
C ILE A 113 -3.34 4.84 4.68
N VAL A 114 -4.50 4.38 5.16
CA VAL A 114 -5.05 3.06 4.78
C VAL A 114 -5.29 2.97 3.28
N HIS A 115 -5.79 4.06 2.70
CA HIS A 115 -5.98 4.20 1.27
C HIS A 115 -4.69 4.06 0.46
N GLU A 116 -3.66 4.79 0.85
CA GLU A 116 -2.37 4.70 0.18
C GLU A 116 -1.71 3.32 0.37
N LEU A 117 -1.81 2.74 1.57
CA LEU A 117 -1.30 1.40 1.87
C LEU A 117 -1.95 0.34 0.99
N PHE A 118 -3.27 0.37 0.81
CA PHE A 118 -3.92 -0.58 -0.08
C PHE A 118 -3.42 -0.46 -1.52
N HIS A 119 -3.32 0.76 -2.06
CA HIS A 119 -2.79 0.94 -3.40
C HIS A 119 -1.36 0.40 -3.54
N SER A 120 -0.55 0.58 -2.50
CA SER A 120 0.84 0.14 -2.49
C SER A 120 1.02 -1.37 -2.27
N LEU A 121 0.13 -1.99 -1.48
CA LEU A 121 0.33 -3.34 -0.93
C LEU A 121 -0.69 -4.39 -1.40
N CYS A 122 -1.89 -3.99 -1.79
CA CYS A 122 -3.03 -4.89 -2.01
C CYS A 122 -3.54 -4.90 -3.46
N GLN A 123 -3.56 -3.74 -4.14
CA GLN A 123 -4.13 -3.63 -5.49
C GLN A 123 -3.38 -4.50 -6.53
N ASP A 124 -4.13 -5.17 -7.42
CA ASP A 124 -3.54 -5.93 -8.52
C ASP A 124 -3.10 -5.03 -9.69
N PHE A 125 -1.96 -5.35 -10.32
CA PHE A 125 -1.41 -4.65 -11.50
C PHE A 125 -2.32 -4.75 -12.74
N ARG A 126 -3.35 -5.61 -12.70
CA ARG A 126 -4.17 -6.00 -13.86
C ARG A 126 -5.61 -5.49 -13.84
N GLY A 127 -6.03 -4.73 -12.83
CA GLY A 127 -7.41 -4.28 -12.71
C GLY A 127 -7.56 -2.90 -12.11
N ASP A 128 -8.31 -2.06 -12.81
CA ASP A 128 -9.08 -1.00 -12.17
C ASP A 128 -10.04 -1.69 -11.20
N VAL A 129 -9.81 -1.51 -9.89
CA VAL A 129 -10.73 -2.03 -8.85
C VAL A 129 -11.91 -1.07 -8.67
N HIS A 130 -12.26 -0.42 -9.80
CA HIS A 130 -12.92 0.86 -9.84
C HIS A 130 -14.46 0.78 -9.94
N ASP A 131 -15.12 0.04 -9.03
CA ASP A 131 -16.58 -0.16 -9.04
C ASP A 131 -17.36 0.69 -7.99
N GLU A 132 -18.50 1.25 -8.39
CA GLU A 132 -19.39 1.99 -7.47
C GLU A 132 -20.08 1.07 -6.44
N LYS A 133 -20.03 1.42 -5.14
CA LYS A 133 -20.76 0.71 -4.07
C LYS A 133 -21.16 1.67 -2.96
N GLU A 134 -22.42 1.63 -2.53
CA GLU A 134 -22.86 2.33 -1.31
C GLU A 134 -22.12 1.76 -0.09
N PHE A 135 -21.60 2.65 0.75
CA PHE A 135 -20.80 2.30 1.93
C PHE A 135 -21.51 2.68 3.24
N ILE A 136 -22.14 3.87 3.29
CA ILE A 136 -22.99 4.36 4.39
C ILE A 136 -24.26 4.98 3.78
N GLU A 137 -25.42 4.84 4.42
CA GLU A 137 -26.70 5.41 3.97
C GLU A 137 -26.56 6.91 3.64
N GLY A 138 -26.87 7.28 2.40
CA GLY A 138 -26.74 8.65 1.89
C GLY A 138 -25.36 9.00 1.31
N THR A 139 -24.41 8.05 1.23
CA THR A 139 -23.11 8.24 0.59
C THR A 139 -22.92 7.28 -0.58
N PHE A 140 -22.87 7.83 -1.80
CA PHE A 140 -22.48 7.10 -3.01
C PHE A 140 -20.98 7.16 -3.18
N TYR A 141 -20.40 6.09 -3.70
CA TYR A 141 -18.97 5.92 -3.66
C TYR A 141 -18.45 5.12 -4.85
N PHE A 142 -17.23 5.46 -5.25
CA PHE A 142 -16.45 4.84 -6.30
C PHE A 142 -15.31 4.05 -5.63
N THR A 143 -15.39 2.71 -5.68
CA THR A 143 -14.25 1.77 -5.79
C THR A 143 -13.47 1.38 -4.54
N SER A 144 -13.00 0.14 -4.40
CA SER A 144 -12.46 -0.44 -3.14
C SER A 144 -11.69 0.47 -2.13
N LEU A 145 -10.92 1.50 -2.51
CA LEU A 145 -10.58 2.62 -1.61
C LEU A 145 -10.26 3.92 -2.35
N MET A 146 -10.95 4.99 -2.02
CA MET A 146 -10.66 6.38 -2.33
C MET A 146 -11.90 7.10 -1.83
N VAL A 147 -11.81 8.10 -0.96
CA VAL A 147 -11.77 9.39 -1.65
C VAL A 147 -10.63 10.21 -1.09
N ALA A 148 -9.53 10.31 -1.84
CA ALA A 148 -8.55 11.38 -1.67
C ALA A 148 -9.27 12.72 -1.54
N SER A 149 -10.35 12.97 -2.29
CA SER A 149 -11.21 14.16 -2.21
C SER A 149 -12.39 14.13 -1.21
N SER A 150 -12.52 13.12 -0.32
CA SER A 150 -13.62 13.11 0.67
C SER A 150 -13.45 14.19 1.71
N THR A 151 -14.54 14.86 2.03
CA THR A 151 -14.59 15.78 3.17
C THR A 151 -14.77 15.02 4.48
N ARG A 152 -14.41 15.64 5.60
CA ARG A 152 -14.54 15.05 6.95
C ARG A 152 -15.93 14.49 7.28
N TYR A 153 -16.98 15.03 6.67
CA TYR A 153 -18.36 14.60 6.94
C TYR A 153 -18.73 13.30 6.22
N ASN A 154 -17.89 12.86 5.29
CA ASN A 154 -18.12 11.66 4.49
C ASN A 154 -17.54 10.40 5.14
N PHE A 155 -16.75 10.52 6.21
CA PHE A 155 -16.09 9.37 6.83
C PHE A 155 -16.41 9.28 8.33
N PRO A 156 -16.74 8.08 8.84
CA PRO A 156 -17.05 7.86 10.24
C PRO A 156 -15.86 8.18 11.14
N THR A 157 -16.15 8.73 12.32
CA THR A 157 -15.15 8.85 13.40
C THR A 157 -14.65 7.46 13.82
N LEU A 158 -13.46 7.38 14.45
CA LEU A 158 -12.87 6.09 14.83
C LEU A 158 -13.69 5.33 15.89
N ASP A 159 -14.58 6.02 16.61
CA ASP A 159 -15.48 5.42 17.61
C ASP A 159 -16.59 4.56 16.97
N GLN A 160 -16.89 4.77 15.69
CA GLN A 160 -17.90 4.01 14.95
C GLN A 160 -17.29 2.70 14.44
N LYS A 161 -16.93 1.81 15.38
CA LYS A 161 -16.16 0.58 15.14
C LYS A 161 -16.78 -0.33 14.08
N GLU A 162 -18.10 -0.48 14.08
CA GLU A 162 -18.82 -1.33 13.10
C GLU A 162 -18.65 -0.85 11.66
N LEU A 163 -18.69 0.47 11.42
CA LEU A 163 -18.50 1.03 10.08
C LEU A 163 -17.04 0.87 9.61
N TRP A 164 -16.08 1.00 10.52
CA TRP A 164 -14.69 0.71 10.22
C TRP A 164 -14.42 -0.78 9.99
N ASP A 165 -15.08 -1.69 10.70
CA ASP A 165 -15.00 -3.12 10.42
C ASP A 165 -15.53 -3.44 9.02
N GLN A 166 -16.69 -2.87 8.65
CA GLN A 166 -17.24 -3.00 7.29
C GLN A 166 -16.31 -2.41 6.21
N TYR A 167 -15.63 -1.30 6.52
CA TYR A 167 -14.61 -0.72 5.66
C TYR A 167 -13.49 -1.73 5.39
N PHE A 168 -12.89 -2.29 6.44
CA PHE A 168 -11.79 -3.25 6.32
C PHE A 168 -12.24 -4.60 5.74
N ASP A 169 -13.49 -5.02 5.93
CA ASP A 169 -14.06 -6.20 5.27
C ASP A 169 -14.13 -6.00 3.76
N THR A 170 -14.56 -4.82 3.32
CA THR A 170 -14.61 -4.46 1.90
C THR A 170 -13.21 -4.36 1.31
N LEU A 171 -12.28 -3.85 2.11
CA LEU A 171 -10.88 -3.64 1.76
C LEU A 171 -10.14 -4.92 1.41
N PHE A 172 -10.27 -5.92 2.27
CA PHE A 172 -9.44 -7.13 2.25
C PHE A 172 -10.23 -8.35 1.75
N ARG A 173 -11.25 -8.10 0.92
CA ARG A 173 -12.08 -9.16 0.31
C ARG A 173 -11.38 -9.89 -0.83
#